data_AF-A0AAP7FP70-F1
#
_entry.id   AF-A0AAP7FP70-F1
#
_cell.length_a   1.000
_cell.length_b   1.000
_cell.length_c   1.000
_cell.angle_alpha   90.00
_cell.angle_beta   90.00
_cell.angle_gamma   90.00
#
_symmetry.space_group_name_H-M   'P 1'
#
loop_
_entity.id
_entity.type
_entity.pdbx_description
1 polymer ?
#
loop_
_entity_poly.entity_id
_entity_poly.type
_entity_poly.pdbx_seq_one_letter_code
_entity_poly.pdbx_strand_id
1 'polypeptide(L)'
;MSTHTPYDEIPDVEIDYPEVDEKIEYNRVSVYSELIIDNVGYMDLIESLISTIDDEDPGAQKRFLYAINQKYKTARRELFMRQAERPASPEQKLNVIRLGSDELVKKVSELIVGTNTVFQGVESELIEWAGQLIVCYGFIHCKILEPPA
;
A
#
# COMPACT_ATOMS: atom_id res chain seq x y z
N MET A 1 24.39 -12.95 -17.38
CA MET A 1 24.27 -12.88 -15.91
C MET A 1 22.78 -12.77 -15.61
N SER A 2 22.21 -13.62 -14.76
CA SER A 2 20.79 -13.51 -14.41
C SER A 2 20.60 -12.24 -13.58
N THR A 3 19.94 -11.24 -14.17
CA THR A 3 19.61 -9.94 -13.55
C THR A 3 18.35 -10.09 -12.72
N HIS A 4 18.40 -10.95 -11.70
CA HIS A 4 17.25 -11.12 -10.82
C HIS A 4 17.05 -9.84 -10.02
N THR A 5 15.88 -9.23 -10.15
CA THR A 5 15.51 -8.00 -9.44
C THR A 5 14.60 -8.32 -8.26
N PRO A 6 14.58 -7.49 -7.18
CA PRO A 6 13.73 -7.73 -6.02
C PRO A 6 12.21 -7.75 -6.29
N TYR A 7 11.78 -7.30 -7.47
CA TYR A 7 10.38 -7.27 -7.89
C TYR A 7 10.02 -8.40 -8.86
N ASP A 8 10.97 -9.24 -9.26
CA ASP A 8 10.68 -10.49 -9.98
C ASP A 8 9.90 -11.48 -9.11
N GLU A 9 9.94 -11.34 -7.78
CA GLU A 9 9.17 -12.12 -6.81
C GLU A 9 7.67 -11.72 -6.78
N ILE A 10 7.29 -10.60 -7.40
CA ILE A 10 5.89 -10.21 -7.54
C ILE A 10 5.29 -11.05 -8.69
N PRO A 11 4.24 -11.86 -8.43
CA PRO A 11 3.67 -12.73 -9.46
C PRO A 11 3.19 -11.95 -10.68
N ASP A 12 3.40 -12.51 -11.87
CA ASP A 12 2.85 -12.02 -13.14
C ASP A 12 1.34 -12.29 -13.27
N VAL A 13 0.81 -13.21 -12.46
CA VAL A 13 -0.57 -13.69 -12.54
C VAL A 13 -1.43 -12.97 -11.51
N GLU A 14 -2.67 -12.70 -11.92
CA GLU A 14 -3.76 -12.27 -11.06
C GLU A 14 -3.89 -13.23 -9.87
N ILE A 15 -3.47 -12.78 -8.69
CA ILE A 15 -3.71 -13.48 -7.44
C ILE A 15 -5.16 -13.18 -7.09
N ASP A 16 -5.90 -14.20 -6.66
CA ASP A 16 -7.20 -13.99 -6.03
C ASP A 16 -6.95 -13.22 -4.72
N TYR A 17 -7.11 -11.90 -4.80
CA TYR A 17 -6.91 -11.02 -3.67
C TYR A 17 -8.15 -11.11 -2.76
N PRO A 18 -7.96 -11.03 -1.44
CA PRO A 18 -9.09 -10.99 -0.52
C PRO A 18 -9.99 -9.81 -0.85
N GLU A 19 -11.29 -9.97 -0.59
CA GLU A 19 -12.24 -8.87 -0.71
C GLU A 19 -11.83 -7.71 0.20
N VAL A 20 -12.10 -6.48 -0.25
CA VAL A 20 -11.68 -5.27 0.48
C VAL A 20 -12.25 -5.24 1.89
N ASP A 21 -13.52 -5.61 2.04
CA ASP A 21 -14.21 -5.67 3.34
C ASP A 21 -13.58 -6.70 4.28
N GLU A 22 -13.24 -7.88 3.76
CA GLU A 22 -12.55 -8.93 4.53
C GLU A 22 -11.20 -8.43 5.04
N LYS A 23 -10.45 -7.73 4.18
CA LYS A 23 -9.13 -7.20 4.55
C LYS A 23 -9.22 -6.04 5.53
N ILE A 24 -10.26 -5.19 5.42
CA ILE A 24 -10.58 -4.13 6.39
C ILE A 24 -10.86 -4.75 7.77
N GLU A 25 -11.73 -5.76 7.84
CA GLU A 25 -12.09 -6.44 9.07
C GLU A 25 -10.88 -7.15 9.68
N TYR A 26 -10.15 -7.92 8.88
CA TYR A 26 -8.98 -8.67 9.32
C TYR A 26 -7.90 -7.76 9.92
N ASN A 27 -7.68 -6.57 9.35
CA ASN A 27 -6.69 -5.61 9.84
C ASN A 27 -7.25 -4.59 10.83
N ARG A 28 -8.55 -4.64 11.15
CA ARG A 28 -9.25 -3.68 12.03
C ARG A 28 -9.02 -2.23 11.60
N VAL A 29 -9.13 -1.95 10.30
CA VAL A 29 -9.09 -0.57 9.78
C VAL A 29 -10.41 0.11 10.17
N SER A 30 -10.35 1.28 10.81
CA SER A 30 -11.55 1.95 11.32
C SER A 30 -11.74 3.35 10.76
N VAL A 31 -10.76 4.24 10.90
CA VAL A 31 -10.89 5.65 10.48
C VAL A 31 -10.77 5.78 8.96
N TYR A 32 -9.92 4.95 8.34
CA TYR A 32 -9.67 4.99 6.91
C TYR A 32 -10.51 3.99 6.11
N SER A 33 -11.40 3.22 6.73
CA SER A 33 -12.19 2.19 6.03
C SER A 33 -13.12 2.79 4.97
N GLU A 34 -13.88 3.84 5.32
CA GLU A 34 -14.76 4.55 4.39
C GLU A 34 -13.98 5.12 3.20
N LEU A 35 -12.83 5.74 3.47
CA LEU A 35 -11.97 6.27 2.41
C LEU A 35 -11.44 5.17 1.48
N ILE A 36 -11.08 4.01 2.03
CA ILE A 36 -10.65 2.87 1.21
C ILE A 36 -11.80 2.41 0.32
N ILE A 37 -12.98 2.20 0.89
CA ILE A 37 -14.20 1.75 0.19
C ILE A 37 -14.58 2.72 -0.93
N ASP A 38 -14.62 4.02 -0.65
CA ASP A 38 -14.93 5.06 -1.64
C ASP A 38 -13.93 5.02 -2.80
N ASN A 39 -12.65 4.77 -2.51
CA ASN A 39 -11.61 4.70 -3.52
C ASN A 39 -11.66 3.40 -4.36
N VAL A 40 -12.29 2.33 -3.88
CA VAL A 40 -12.47 1.09 -4.65
C VAL A 40 -13.23 1.36 -5.95
N GLY A 41 -14.18 2.30 -5.94
CA GLY A 41 -14.94 2.69 -7.14
C GLY A 41 -14.10 3.25 -8.29
N TYR A 42 -12.83 3.60 -8.04
CA TYR A 42 -11.90 4.08 -9.06
C TYR A 42 -10.87 3.04 -9.48
N MET A 43 -10.95 1.80 -8.98
CA MET A 43 -9.92 0.79 -9.20
C MET A 43 -9.73 0.40 -10.67
N ASP A 44 -10.82 0.22 -11.42
CA ASP A 44 -10.76 -0.06 -12.86
C ASP A 44 -9.97 1.02 -13.62
N LEU A 45 -10.15 2.29 -13.22
CA LEU A 45 -9.42 3.42 -13.80
C LEU A 45 -7.93 3.37 -13.42
N ILE A 46 -7.61 3.12 -12.15
CA ILE A 46 -6.23 3.02 -11.68
C ILE A 46 -5.51 1.87 -12.38
N GLU A 47 -6.13 0.70 -12.48
CA GLU A 47 -5.57 -0.48 -13.14
C GLU A 47 -5.33 -0.22 -14.63
N SER A 48 -6.27 0.45 -15.31
CA SER A 48 -6.07 0.87 -16.71
C SER A 48 -4.89 1.81 -16.89
N LEU A 49 -4.71 2.78 -15.98
CA LEU A 49 -3.57 3.70 -16.00
C LEU A 49 -2.25 2.97 -15.75
N ILE A 50 -2.21 2.07 -14.76
CA ILE A 50 -1.03 1.27 -14.45
C ILE A 50 -0.68 0.32 -15.59
N SER A 51 -1.66 -0.30 -16.23
CA SER A 51 -1.46 -1.13 -17.43
C SER A 51 -0.86 -0.32 -18.57
N THR A 52 -1.37 0.90 -18.80
CA THR A 52 -0.82 1.79 -19.84
C THR A 52 0.64 2.13 -19.56
N ILE A 53 0.98 2.39 -18.30
CA ILE A 53 2.37 2.64 -17.88
C ILE A 53 3.24 1.39 -18.08
N ASP A 54 2.73 0.20 -17.76
CA ASP A 54 3.47 -1.06 -17.92
C ASP A 54 3.69 -1.42 -19.40
N ASP A 55 2.72 -1.12 -20.28
CA ASP A 55 2.86 -1.29 -21.72
C ASP A 55 3.97 -0.40 -22.32
N GLU A 56 4.11 0.83 -21.81
CA GLU A 56 5.17 1.77 -22.21
C GLU A 56 6.53 1.43 -21.58
N ASP A 57 6.55 0.96 -20.33
CA ASP A 57 7.74 0.61 -19.56
C ASP A 57 7.57 -0.75 -18.86
N PRO A 58 7.88 -1.86 -19.55
CA PRO A 58 7.63 -3.21 -19.05
C PRO A 58 8.11 -3.47 -17.62
N GLY A 59 7.21 -3.98 -16.78
CA GLY A 59 7.44 -4.26 -15.37
C GLY A 59 7.36 -3.04 -14.45
N ALA A 60 6.93 -1.88 -14.94
CA ALA A 60 6.65 -0.70 -14.12
C ALA A 60 5.62 -0.99 -13.03
N GLN A 61 4.59 -1.80 -13.30
CA GLN A 61 3.60 -2.21 -12.30
C GLN A 61 4.27 -2.92 -11.12
N LYS A 62 5.14 -3.90 -11.40
CA LYS A 62 5.87 -4.63 -10.35
C LYS A 62 6.77 -3.71 -9.54
N ARG A 63 7.51 -2.82 -10.21
CA ARG A 63 8.33 -1.80 -9.54
C ARG A 63 7.49 -0.88 -8.65
N PHE A 64 6.30 -0.51 -9.11
CA PHE A 64 5.37 0.35 -8.40
C PHE A 64 4.82 -0.32 -7.14
N LEU A 65 4.29 -1.55 -7.25
CA LEU A 65 3.83 -2.36 -6.13
C LEU A 65 4.95 -2.63 -5.11
N TYR A 66 6.16 -2.90 -5.59
CA TYR A 66 7.34 -3.04 -4.74
C TYR A 66 7.62 -1.75 -3.96
N ALA A 67 7.62 -0.59 -4.63
CA ALA A 67 7.87 0.69 -3.99
C ALA A 67 6.84 0.99 -2.89
N ILE A 68 5.55 0.76 -3.15
CA ILE A 68 4.47 0.88 -2.16
C ILE A 68 4.75 -0.03 -0.95
N ASN A 69 5.09 -1.30 -1.19
CA ASN A 69 5.39 -2.24 -0.11
C ASN A 69 6.59 -1.80 0.73
N GLN A 70 7.61 -1.17 0.14
CA GLN A 70 8.73 -0.62 0.90
C GLN A 70 8.32 0.56 1.79
N LYS A 71 7.37 1.40 1.35
CA LYS A 71 6.80 2.45 2.21
C LYS A 71 6.07 1.84 3.39
N TYR A 72 5.23 0.82 3.16
CA TYR A 72 4.56 0.08 4.23
C TYR A 72 5.54 -0.56 5.20
N LYS A 73 6.56 -1.28 4.71
CA LYS A 73 7.62 -1.88 5.55
C LYS A 73 8.37 -0.83 6.36
N THR A 74 8.49 0.39 5.87
CA THR A 74 9.10 1.51 6.62
C THR A 74 8.18 1.99 7.73
N ALA A 75 6.92 2.32 7.41
CA ALA A 75 5.91 2.71 8.41
C ALA A 75 5.74 1.65 9.50
N ARG A 76 5.67 0.37 9.12
CA ARG A 76 5.54 -0.77 10.05
C ARG A 76 6.75 -0.90 10.98
N ARG A 77 7.97 -0.72 10.46
CA ARG A 77 9.18 -0.72 11.30
C ARG A 77 9.15 0.42 12.32
N GLU A 78 8.75 1.61 11.92
CA GLU A 78 8.59 2.75 12.84
C GLU A 78 7.55 2.46 13.92
N LEU A 79 6.38 1.93 13.55
CA LEU A 79 5.33 1.54 14.50
C LEU A 79 5.84 0.53 15.54
N PHE A 80 6.58 -0.49 15.10
CA PHE A 80 7.15 -1.50 15.99
C PHE A 80 8.23 -0.93 16.92
N MET A 81 9.00 0.05 16.46
CA MET A 81 10.03 0.70 17.29
C MET A 81 9.44 1.61 18.38
N ARG A 82 8.20 2.07 18.22
CA ARG A 82 7.49 2.90 19.21
C ARG A 82 6.83 2.11 20.33
N GLN A 83 6.72 0.78 20.19
CA GLN A 83 6.15 -0.07 21.22
C GLN A 83 7.07 -0.15 22.44
N ALA A 84 6.48 -0.19 23.65
CA ALA A 84 7.24 -0.37 24.89
C ALA A 84 8.04 -1.69 24.87
N GLU A 85 7.45 -2.74 24.32
CA GLU A 85 8.10 -4.02 24.05
C GLU A 85 8.00 -4.35 22.56
N ARG A 86 9.13 -4.73 21.95
CA ARG A 86 9.17 -5.03 20.52
C ARG A 86 8.42 -6.34 20.24
N PRO A 87 7.47 -6.37 19.29
CA PRO A 87 6.73 -7.59 18.98
C PRO A 87 7.67 -8.63 18.34
N ALA A 88 7.78 -9.80 18.97
CA ALA A 88 8.69 -10.86 18.54
C ALA A 88 7.98 -11.93 17.71
N SER A 89 6.78 -12.35 18.12
CA SER A 89 6.00 -13.38 17.42
C SER A 89 5.15 -12.82 16.26
N PRO A 90 4.74 -13.65 15.29
CA PRO A 90 3.80 -13.24 14.25
C PRO A 90 2.48 -12.68 14.81
N GLU A 91 1.93 -13.32 15.85
CA GLU A 91 0.70 -12.89 16.51
C GLU A 91 0.84 -11.51 17.17
N GLN A 92 1.95 -11.28 17.89
CA GLN A 92 2.24 -9.97 18.49
C GLN A 92 2.37 -8.88 17.42
N LYS A 93 3.07 -9.19 16.31
CA LYS A 93 3.21 -8.25 15.18
C LYS A 93 1.86 -7.92 14.57
N LEU A 94 1.04 -8.93 14.30
CA LEU A 94 -0.31 -8.75 13.76
C LEU A 94 -1.19 -7.91 14.70
N ASN A 95 -1.13 -8.14 16.01
CA ASN A 95 -1.87 -7.34 16.98
C ASN A 95 -1.43 -5.88 17.00
N VAL A 96 -0.13 -5.59 16.94
CA VAL A 96 0.37 -4.22 16.85
C VAL A 96 -0.05 -3.56 15.54
N ILE A 97 0.01 -4.29 14.41
CA ILE A 97 -0.45 -3.78 13.10
C ILE A 97 -1.93 -3.44 13.15
N ARG A 98 -2.77 -4.33 13.71
CA ARG A 98 -4.22 -4.12 13.85
C ARG A 98 -4.55 -2.90 14.70
N LEU A 99 -3.83 -2.69 15.79
CA LEU A 99 -4.03 -1.53 16.66
C LEU A 99 -3.56 -0.21 16.03
N GLY A 100 -2.55 -0.27 15.15
CA GLY A 100 -2.01 0.88 14.44
C GLY A 100 -2.42 0.94 12.97
N SER A 101 -3.47 0.27 12.55
CA SER A 101 -3.83 0.07 11.14
C SER A 101 -4.07 1.40 10.42
N ASP A 102 -4.86 2.28 11.02
CA ASP A 102 -5.14 3.63 10.52
C ASP A 102 -3.89 4.51 10.49
N GLU A 103 -3.03 4.41 11.51
CA GLU A 103 -1.74 5.13 11.54
C GLU A 103 -0.85 4.65 10.38
N LEU A 104 -0.82 3.36 10.10
CA LEU A 104 -0.03 2.79 9.00
C LEU A 104 -0.55 3.27 7.66
N VAL A 105 -1.87 3.27 7.43
CA VAL A 105 -2.49 3.79 6.20
C VAL A 105 -2.11 5.25 5.99
N LYS A 106 -2.31 6.09 7.02
CA LYS A 106 -1.91 7.50 6.99
C LYS A 106 -0.43 7.67 6.68
N LYS A 107 0.43 6.94 7.39
CA LYS A 107 1.89 7.07 7.25
C LYS A 107 2.36 6.65 5.87
N VAL A 108 1.77 5.61 5.29
CA VAL A 108 2.10 5.18 3.92
C VAL A 108 1.70 6.25 2.90
N SER A 109 0.53 6.87 3.05
CA SER A 109 0.11 8.01 2.21
C SER A 109 1.13 9.15 2.25
N GLU A 110 1.55 9.58 3.44
CA GLU A 110 2.58 10.61 3.62
C GLU A 110 3.92 10.23 2.95
N LEU A 111 4.30 8.96 3.04
CA LEU A 111 5.55 8.45 2.47
C LEU A 111 5.51 8.30 0.93
N ILE A 112 4.33 8.18 0.34
CA ILE A 112 4.10 8.14 -1.11
C ILE A 112 4.21 9.53 -1.70
N VAL A 113 3.43 10.48 -1.16
CA VAL A 113 3.45 11.89 -1.62
C VAL A 113 4.83 12.51 -1.40
N GLY A 114 5.49 12.10 -0.30
CA GLY A 114 6.84 12.52 0.05
C GLY A 114 6.87 13.95 0.56
N THR A 115 7.58 14.19 1.65
CA THR A 115 7.71 15.53 2.24
C THR A 115 8.63 16.48 1.45
N ASN A 116 9.34 15.98 0.42
CA ASN A 116 10.36 16.72 -0.31
C ASN A 116 10.15 16.76 -1.84
N THR A 117 9.04 16.20 -2.33
CA THR A 117 8.73 16.15 -3.76
C THR A 117 7.93 17.39 -4.13
N VAL A 118 8.57 18.36 -4.80
CA VAL A 118 7.87 19.56 -5.29
C VAL A 118 7.31 19.24 -6.67
N PHE A 119 6.00 18.99 -6.74
CA PHE A 119 5.27 18.88 -7.99
C PHE A 119 4.92 20.28 -8.48
N GLN A 120 5.85 20.92 -9.21
CA GLN A 120 5.62 22.27 -9.73
C GLN A 120 4.44 22.26 -10.72
N GLY A 121 3.46 23.14 -10.49
CA GLY A 121 2.31 23.31 -11.37
C GLY A 121 1.17 22.30 -11.19
N VAL A 122 1.24 21.44 -10.16
CA VAL A 122 0.15 20.53 -9.79
C VAL A 122 -0.51 21.02 -8.50
N GLU A 123 -1.84 21.06 -8.48
CA GLU A 123 -2.62 21.43 -7.30
C GLU A 123 -2.42 20.42 -6.17
N SER A 124 -2.33 20.90 -4.93
CA SER A 124 -2.11 20.04 -3.76
C SER A 124 -3.23 19.03 -3.57
N GLU A 125 -4.48 19.39 -3.87
CA GLU A 125 -5.61 18.46 -3.75
C GLU A 125 -5.45 17.26 -4.70
N LEU A 126 -4.92 17.46 -5.90
CA LEU A 126 -4.70 16.38 -6.87
C LEU A 126 -3.61 15.42 -6.40
N ILE A 127 -2.55 15.95 -5.78
CA ILE A 127 -1.45 15.15 -5.23
C ILE A 127 -1.93 14.32 -4.04
N GLU A 128 -2.70 14.94 -3.14
CA GLU A 128 -3.29 14.26 -2.00
C GLU A 128 -4.26 13.17 -2.44
N TRP A 129 -5.13 13.46 -3.40
CA TRP A 129 -6.07 12.49 -3.96
C TRP A 129 -5.36 11.33 -4.65
N ALA A 130 -4.36 11.60 -5.50
CA ALA A 130 -3.53 10.56 -6.09
C ALA A 130 -2.85 9.69 -5.03
N GLY A 131 -2.35 10.28 -3.95
CA GLY A 131 -1.79 9.55 -2.82
C GLY A 131 -2.78 8.57 -2.18
N GLN A 132 -4.05 8.94 -2.04
CA GLN A 132 -5.10 8.08 -1.51
C GLN A 132 -5.41 6.91 -2.45
N LEU A 133 -5.52 7.17 -3.76
CA LEU A 133 -5.75 6.13 -4.77
C LEU A 133 -4.61 5.10 -4.79
N ILE A 134 -3.35 5.55 -4.69
CA ILE A 134 -2.19 4.66 -4.63
C ILE A 134 -2.18 3.82 -3.35
N VAL A 135 -2.62 4.39 -2.23
CA VAL A 135 -2.78 3.63 -0.98
C VAL A 135 -3.87 2.58 -1.13
N CYS A 136 -5.01 2.90 -1.75
CA CYS A 136 -6.08 1.93 -2.00
C CYS A 136 -5.58 0.78 -2.91
N TYR A 137 -4.91 1.12 -4.02
CA TYR A 137 -4.26 0.16 -4.91
C TYR A 137 -3.29 -0.78 -4.16
N GLY A 138 -2.42 -0.20 -3.33
CA GLY A 138 -1.50 -0.94 -2.49
C GLY A 138 -2.18 -1.83 -1.45
N PHE A 139 -3.32 -1.39 -0.92
CA PHE A 139 -4.11 -2.14 0.05
C PHE A 139 -4.76 -3.37 -0.60
N ILE A 140 -5.38 -3.21 -1.77
CA ILE A 140 -6.02 -4.30 -2.52
C ILE A 140 -5.00 -5.36 -2.93
N HIS A 141 -3.85 -4.95 -3.48
CA HIS A 141 -2.79 -5.87 -3.89
C HIS A 141 -1.92 -6.42 -2.74
N CYS A 142 -2.41 -6.35 -1.49
CA CYS A 142 -1.73 -6.84 -0.29
C CYS A 142 -0.29 -6.31 -0.12
N LYS A 143 -0.03 -5.08 -0.57
CA LYS A 143 1.26 -4.39 -0.38
C LYS A 143 1.25 -3.47 0.85
N ILE A 144 0.07 -3.12 1.34
CA ILE A 144 -0.19 -2.36 2.57
C ILE A 144 -1.09 -3.20 3.48
N LEU A 145 -0.70 -3.30 4.76
CA LEU A 145 -1.36 -4.17 5.77
C LEU A 145 -1.29 -5.67 5.41
N GLU A 146 -1.64 -6.53 6.37
CA GLU A 146 -1.42 -7.98 6.23
C GLU A 146 -2.59 -8.62 5.44
N PRO A 147 -2.32 -9.63 4.61
CA PRO A 147 -3.38 -10.41 3.99
C PRO A 147 -4.15 -11.23 5.05
N PRO A 148 -5.48 -11.40 4.92
CA PRO A 148 -6.23 -12.44 5.62
C PRO A 148 -5.61 -13.82 5.33
N ALA A 149 -5.73 -14.73 6.30
CA ALA A 149 -5.10 -16.06 6.27
C ALA A 149 -6.05 -17.13 5.71
#